data_AF-A0A533RVQ9-F1
#
_entry.id   AF-A0A533RVQ9-F1
#
_cell.length_a   1.000
_cell.length_b   1.000
_cell.length_c   1.000
_cell.angle_alpha   90.00
_cell.angle_beta   90.00
_cell.angle_gamma   90.00
#
_symmetry.space_group_name_H-M   'P 1'
#
loop_
_entity.id
_entity.type
_entity.pdbx_description
1 polymer ?
#
loop_
_entity_poly.entity_id
_entity_poly.type
_entity_poly.pdbx_seq_one_letter_code
_entity_poly.pdbx_strand_id
1 'polypeptide(L)'
;MDTFLSIHQNDVIGTLSMFDRMIFKGYLTHFFPQGAFGRFLSSQGVLLKEFGQYVERATQALKEHAQRLAEDAGRPFIYLASATTRASGQSKEDLARSIAARDGITEGLVCVFSVLEICMSFIVRGNHQTHKLDIVRQLRKCLHFYFYYLDPEFGLMHIRLQSWFPFDIQIYVNGREWLARQLDRRGIAYERYDNKLLHIADLDTAQALCDQFARRKWPRLLNAFARLVNPLLPVIRQTGFGGYYWVTDQAEYATDVFFRDRAALEALFPTLVELSMTAFSAEDVLRFLGRKLHGNFQGDVTTDRKRRPEGRRVK
;
A
#
# COMPACT_ATOMS: atom_id res chain seq x y z
N MET A 1 17.51 8.44 -20.71
CA MET A 1 18.43 8.41 -19.57
C MET A 1 19.87 8.42 -20.06
N ASP A 2 20.19 7.59 -21.06
CA ASP A 2 21.54 7.40 -21.58
C ASP A 2 22.25 8.69 -22.03
N THR A 3 21.53 9.61 -22.70
CA THR A 3 22.08 10.91 -23.09
C THR A 3 22.40 11.82 -21.90
N PHE A 4 21.61 11.76 -20.82
CA PHE A 4 21.88 12.54 -19.62
C PHE A 4 23.12 11.99 -18.90
N LEU A 5 23.19 10.66 -18.76
CA LEU A 5 24.32 9.99 -18.11
C LEU A 5 25.62 10.18 -18.90
N SER A 6 25.58 10.19 -20.22
CA SER A 6 26.77 10.43 -21.03
C SER A 6 27.29 11.86 -20.92
N ILE A 7 26.40 12.86 -20.89
CA ILE A 7 26.78 14.27 -20.73
C ILE A 7 27.35 14.52 -19.32
N HIS A 8 26.76 13.92 -18.28
CA HIS A 8 27.11 14.16 -16.88
C HIS A 8 27.92 13.03 -16.24
N GLN A 9 28.62 12.22 -17.03
CA GLN A 9 29.39 11.06 -16.56
C GLN A 9 30.46 11.38 -15.49
N ASN A 10 30.96 12.62 -15.47
CA ASN A 10 31.93 13.06 -14.48
C ASN A 10 31.26 13.40 -13.14
N ASP A 11 30.00 13.81 -13.17
CA ASP A 11 29.23 14.30 -12.04
C ASP A 11 28.35 13.22 -11.40
N VAL A 12 27.97 12.19 -12.17
CA VAL A 12 27.09 11.10 -11.76
C VAL A 12 27.90 9.81 -11.56
N ILE A 13 27.80 9.24 -10.35
CA ILE A 13 28.42 7.96 -9.97
C ILE A 13 27.65 6.80 -10.60
N GLY A 14 26.33 6.91 -10.68
CA GLY A 14 25.46 5.90 -11.29
C GLY A 14 24.00 6.14 -10.99
N THR A 15 23.16 5.17 -11.36
CA THR A 15 21.71 5.24 -11.17
C THR A 15 21.18 3.94 -10.59
N LEU A 16 20.09 4.05 -9.84
CA LEU A 16 19.34 2.91 -9.34
C LEU A 16 17.87 3.10 -9.68
N SER A 17 17.31 2.17 -10.44
CA SER A 17 15.89 2.17 -10.78
C SER A 17 15.18 0.99 -10.15
N MET A 18 14.05 1.24 -9.47
CA MET A 18 13.32 0.21 -8.75
C MET A 18 11.85 0.55 -8.52
N PHE A 19 11.06 -0.47 -8.18
CA PHE A 19 9.74 -0.27 -7.60
C PHE A 19 9.86 0.02 -6.10
N ASP A 20 9.32 1.14 -5.63
CA ASP A 20 9.35 1.56 -4.22
C ASP A 20 8.02 1.27 -3.52
N ARG A 21 7.02 2.12 -3.70
CA ARG A 21 5.68 1.89 -3.14
C ARG A 21 4.89 0.96 -4.05
N MET A 22 4.59 -0.24 -3.56
CA MET A 22 3.72 -1.18 -4.26
C MET A 22 2.49 -1.54 -3.44
N ILE A 23 1.33 -1.51 -4.09
CA ILE A 23 0.05 -1.91 -3.54
C ILE A 23 -0.56 -2.93 -4.48
N PHE A 24 -0.82 -4.13 -3.95
CA PHE A 24 -1.54 -5.19 -4.66
C PHE A 24 -2.96 -5.29 -4.11
N LYS A 25 -3.95 -5.47 -4.99
CA LYS A 25 -5.32 -5.80 -4.61
C LYS A 25 -5.67 -7.21 -5.04
N GLY A 26 -6.33 -7.95 -4.16
CA GLY A 26 -6.84 -9.29 -4.40
C GLY A 26 -8.37 -9.27 -4.42
N TYR A 27 -8.95 -9.83 -5.47
CA TYR A 27 -10.39 -9.96 -5.64
C TYR A 27 -10.80 -11.43 -5.78
N LEU A 28 -11.86 -11.84 -5.09
CA LEU A 28 -12.50 -13.15 -5.32
C LEU A 28 -13.44 -13.05 -6.53
N THR A 29 -12.86 -12.94 -7.72
CA THR A 29 -13.56 -12.63 -8.97
C THR A 29 -14.65 -13.63 -9.35
N HIS A 30 -14.54 -14.90 -8.90
CA HIS A 30 -15.57 -15.92 -9.11
C HIS A 30 -16.92 -15.58 -8.46
N PHE A 31 -16.99 -14.63 -7.53
CA PHE A 31 -18.26 -14.13 -6.99
C PHE A 31 -18.95 -13.09 -7.88
N PHE A 32 -18.26 -12.50 -8.85
CA PHE A 32 -18.76 -11.33 -9.60
C PHE A 32 -19.70 -11.65 -10.76
N PRO A 33 -19.58 -12.78 -11.48
CA PRO A 33 -20.56 -13.14 -12.50
C PRO A 33 -21.97 -13.20 -11.92
N GLN A 34 -22.98 -12.84 -12.72
CA GLN A 34 -24.36 -12.78 -12.26
C GLN A 34 -24.82 -14.13 -11.67
N GLY A 35 -25.44 -14.07 -10.49
CA GLY A 35 -25.90 -15.25 -9.75
C GLY A 35 -24.79 -16.10 -9.12
N ALA A 36 -23.50 -15.81 -9.34
CA ALA A 36 -22.41 -16.63 -8.81
C ALA A 36 -22.35 -16.61 -7.28
N PHE A 37 -22.47 -15.43 -6.67
CA PHE A 37 -22.56 -15.33 -5.21
C PHE A 37 -23.80 -16.04 -4.64
N GLY A 38 -24.91 -16.07 -5.39
CA GLY A 38 -26.10 -16.85 -5.02
C GLY A 38 -25.83 -18.35 -5.05
N ARG A 39 -25.15 -18.85 -6.08
CA ARG A 39 -24.70 -20.26 -6.16
C ARG A 39 -23.76 -20.63 -5.03
N PHE A 40 -22.87 -19.71 -4.62
CA PHE A 40 -22.01 -19.90 -3.45
C PHE A 40 -22.86 -20.10 -2.19
N LEU A 41 -23.80 -19.21 -1.90
CA LEU A 41 -24.71 -19.35 -0.76
C LEU A 41 -25.49 -20.66 -0.80
N SER A 42 -26.07 -21.02 -1.96
CA SER A 42 -26.80 -22.28 -2.13
C SER A 42 -25.92 -23.51 -1.92
N SER A 43 -24.65 -23.48 -2.36
CA SER A 43 -23.69 -24.57 -2.10
C SER A 43 -23.33 -24.74 -0.63
N GLN A 44 -23.65 -23.74 0.20
CA GLN A 44 -23.50 -23.75 1.65
C GLN A 44 -24.83 -23.99 2.37
N GLY A 45 -25.90 -24.30 1.63
CA GLY A 45 -27.24 -24.49 2.20
C GLY A 45 -27.91 -23.21 2.71
N VAL A 46 -27.43 -22.03 2.29
CA VAL A 46 -27.92 -20.73 2.76
C VAL A 46 -28.95 -20.16 1.80
N LEU A 47 -30.13 -19.84 2.31
CA LEU A 47 -31.18 -19.17 1.54
C LEU A 47 -30.90 -17.66 1.45
N LEU A 48 -31.37 -16.99 0.40
CA LEU A 48 -31.16 -15.53 0.25
C LEU A 48 -31.78 -14.70 1.39
N LYS A 49 -32.84 -15.19 2.03
CA LYS A 49 -33.45 -14.56 3.22
C LYS A 49 -32.55 -14.64 4.47
N GLU A 50 -31.60 -15.59 4.51
CA GLU A 50 -30.64 -15.81 5.59
C GLU A 50 -29.30 -15.10 5.33
N PHE A 51 -29.18 -14.40 4.20
CA PHE A 51 -27.96 -13.71 3.78
C PHE A 51 -27.36 -12.83 4.88
N GLY A 52 -28.18 -12.03 5.56
CA GLY A 52 -27.70 -11.12 6.62
C GLY A 52 -26.98 -11.89 7.73
N GLN A 53 -27.62 -12.92 8.28
CA GLN A 53 -27.05 -13.74 9.35
C GLN A 53 -25.78 -14.47 8.90
N TYR A 54 -25.75 -14.95 7.65
CA TYR A 54 -24.58 -15.63 7.10
C TYR A 54 -23.37 -14.69 6.99
N VAL A 55 -23.56 -13.50 6.43
CA VAL A 55 -22.48 -12.51 6.29
C VAL A 55 -22.02 -11.98 7.64
N GLU A 56 -22.93 -11.81 8.61
CA GLU A 56 -22.58 -11.45 9.98
C GLU A 56 -21.72 -12.51 10.66
N ARG A 57 -22.09 -13.81 10.56
CA ARG A 57 -21.27 -14.91 11.08
C ARG A 57 -19.89 -14.95 10.42
N ALA A 58 -19.83 -14.77 9.10
CA ALA A 58 -18.58 -14.71 8.36
C ALA A 58 -17.69 -13.52 8.80
N THR A 59 -18.30 -12.35 9.00
CA THR A 59 -17.62 -11.15 9.52
C THR A 59 -17.08 -11.38 10.93
N GLN A 60 -17.86 -12.02 11.79
CA GLN A 60 -17.49 -12.33 13.17
C GLN A 60 -16.34 -13.34 13.22
N ALA A 61 -16.38 -14.39 12.42
CA ALA A 61 -15.28 -15.36 12.30
C ALA A 61 -13.97 -14.69 11.83
N LEU A 62 -14.07 -13.73 10.89
CA LEU A 62 -12.92 -12.94 10.44
C LEU A 62 -12.35 -12.07 11.58
N LYS A 63 -13.22 -11.43 12.35
CA LYS A 63 -12.83 -10.59 13.50
C LYS A 63 -12.16 -11.42 14.58
N GLU A 64 -12.74 -12.55 14.95
CA GLU A 64 -12.19 -13.48 15.95
C GLU A 64 -10.84 -14.05 15.51
N HIS A 65 -10.67 -14.35 14.22
CA HIS A 65 -9.38 -14.74 13.68
C HIS A 65 -8.34 -13.61 13.78
N ALA A 66 -8.73 -12.39 13.44
CA ALA A 66 -7.84 -11.23 13.55
C ALA A 66 -7.43 -10.92 15.01
N GLN A 67 -8.35 -11.10 15.96
CA GLN A 67 -8.08 -10.99 17.39
C GLN A 67 -7.13 -12.08 17.88
N ARG A 68 -7.38 -13.35 17.49
CA ARG A 68 -6.50 -14.48 17.83
C ARG A 68 -5.09 -14.30 17.28
N LEU A 69 -4.94 -13.89 16.01
CA LEU A 69 -3.62 -13.59 15.44
C LEU A 69 -2.86 -12.53 16.24
N ALA A 70 -3.57 -11.52 16.74
CA ALA A 70 -2.97 -10.48 17.58
C ALA A 70 -2.59 -11.05 18.97
N GLU A 71 -3.50 -11.78 19.61
CA GLU A 71 -3.30 -12.41 20.92
C GLU A 71 -2.15 -13.42 20.91
N ASP A 72 -2.12 -14.34 19.94
CA ASP A 72 -1.08 -15.35 19.77
C ASP A 72 0.31 -14.72 19.59
N ALA A 73 0.37 -13.54 18.97
CA ALA A 73 1.60 -12.78 18.79
C ALA A 73 1.95 -11.84 19.96
N GLY A 74 1.09 -11.74 20.98
CA GLY A 74 1.21 -10.79 22.08
C GLY A 74 1.08 -9.33 21.63
N ARG A 75 0.22 -9.05 20.66
CA ARG A 75 0.07 -7.76 19.97
C ARG A 75 -1.32 -7.15 20.13
N PRO A 76 -1.43 -5.82 20.07
CA PRO A 76 -2.71 -5.17 20.31
C PRO A 76 -3.64 -5.25 19.09
N PHE A 77 -4.93 -5.51 19.36
CA PHE A 77 -6.04 -5.30 18.44
C PHE A 77 -6.77 -4.02 18.82
N ILE A 78 -6.72 -2.98 17.97
CA ILE A 78 -7.18 -1.63 18.32
C ILE A 78 -8.27 -1.19 17.35
N TYR A 79 -9.43 -0.79 17.88
CA TYR A 79 -10.47 -0.14 17.08
C TYR A 79 -10.17 1.36 16.91
N LEU A 80 -10.09 1.82 15.66
CA LEU A 80 -9.88 3.23 15.32
C LEU A 80 -11.24 3.87 15.00
N ALA A 81 -11.74 4.67 15.95
CA ALA A 81 -13.05 5.30 15.87
C ALA A 81 -13.12 6.47 14.87
N SER A 82 -11.98 7.09 14.56
CA SER A 82 -11.87 8.24 13.67
C SER A 82 -10.91 7.96 12.51
N ALA A 83 -10.96 8.80 11.48
CA ALA A 83 -10.00 8.73 10.40
C ALA A 83 -8.59 8.97 10.95
N THR A 84 -7.72 7.98 10.83
CA THR A 84 -6.30 8.06 11.20
C THR A 84 -5.47 8.20 9.94
N THR A 85 -5.28 9.44 9.51
CA THR A 85 -4.56 9.83 8.30
C THR A 85 -3.52 10.91 8.63
N ARG A 86 -2.58 11.16 7.72
CA ARG A 86 -1.61 12.24 7.91
C ARG A 86 -2.28 13.60 8.12
N ALA A 87 -3.43 13.83 7.47
CA ALA A 87 -4.22 15.06 7.62
C ALA A 87 -4.89 15.19 8.99
N SER A 88 -5.16 14.09 9.68
CA SER A 88 -5.71 14.08 11.04
C SER A 88 -4.63 14.09 12.13
N GLY A 89 -3.37 14.38 11.77
CA GLY A 89 -2.23 14.52 12.68
C GLY A 89 -1.39 13.25 12.87
N GLN A 90 -1.97 12.06 12.76
CA GLN A 90 -1.24 10.79 12.88
C GLN A 90 -1.84 9.74 11.94
N SER A 91 -1.00 9.10 11.13
CA SER A 91 -1.43 8.02 10.25
C SER A 91 -1.41 6.66 10.96
N LYS A 92 -2.12 5.67 10.38
CA LYS A 92 -2.08 4.27 10.88
C LYS A 92 -0.66 3.71 10.88
N GLU A 93 0.14 4.09 9.89
CA GLU A 93 1.55 3.68 9.82
C GLU A 93 2.38 4.30 10.94
N ASP A 94 2.16 5.58 11.26
CA ASP A 94 2.86 6.25 12.38
C ASP A 94 2.53 5.59 13.72
N LEU A 95 1.27 5.18 13.92
CA LEU A 95 0.86 4.40 15.10
C LEU A 95 1.51 3.01 15.13
N ALA A 96 1.56 2.31 14.00
CA ALA A 96 2.23 1.01 13.95
C ALA A 96 3.73 1.15 14.25
N ARG A 97 4.38 2.18 13.70
CA ARG A 97 5.81 2.50 13.98
C ARG A 97 6.05 2.83 15.44
N SER A 98 5.17 3.60 16.08
CA SER A 98 5.31 3.93 17.50
C SER A 98 5.11 2.70 18.40
N ILE A 99 4.16 1.81 18.08
CA ILE A 99 3.98 0.52 18.77
C ILE A 99 5.22 -0.35 18.61
N ALA A 100 5.75 -0.49 17.39
CA ALA A 100 6.96 -1.26 17.12
C ALA A 100 8.17 -0.75 17.93
N ALA A 101 8.38 0.57 17.96
CA ALA A 101 9.47 1.19 18.72
C ALA A 101 9.29 1.03 20.24
N ARG A 102 8.08 1.27 20.75
CA ARG A 102 7.75 1.15 22.19
C ARG A 102 7.96 -0.27 22.69
N ASP A 103 7.54 -1.27 21.91
CA ASP A 103 7.54 -2.67 22.31
C ASP A 103 8.80 -3.42 21.84
N GLY A 104 9.78 -2.72 21.24
CA GLY A 104 11.04 -3.30 20.77
C GLY A 104 10.86 -4.38 19.69
N ILE A 105 9.82 -4.27 18.86
CA ILE A 105 9.49 -5.28 17.85
C ILE A 105 10.44 -5.14 16.67
N THR A 106 11.16 -6.22 16.35
CA THR A 106 12.09 -6.28 15.22
C THR A 106 11.56 -7.12 14.05
N GLU A 107 10.64 -8.04 14.33
CA GLU A 107 10.05 -8.97 13.35
C GLU A 107 8.65 -9.41 13.78
N GLY A 108 7.79 -9.72 12.79
CA GLY A 108 6.48 -10.33 13.00
C GLY A 108 5.33 -9.32 13.02
N LEU A 109 4.18 -9.76 13.55
CA LEU A 109 3.00 -8.89 13.67
C LEU A 109 3.31 -7.76 14.66
N VAL A 110 2.96 -6.53 14.29
CA VAL A 110 3.12 -5.35 15.15
C VAL A 110 1.81 -5.04 15.87
N CYS A 111 0.72 -4.92 15.11
CA CYS A 111 -0.61 -4.64 15.63
C CYS A 111 -1.68 -4.93 14.57
N VAL A 112 -2.93 -5.02 15.01
CA VAL A 112 -4.10 -5.08 14.12
C VAL A 112 -5.01 -3.89 14.40
N PHE A 113 -5.31 -3.09 13.38
CA PHE A 113 -6.32 -2.04 13.49
C PHE A 113 -7.64 -2.48 12.90
N SER A 114 -8.75 -2.21 13.59
CA SER A 114 -10.11 -2.34 13.08
C SER A 114 -10.68 -0.97 12.79
N VAL A 115 -11.09 -0.71 11.55
CA VAL A 115 -11.54 0.62 11.10
C VAL A 115 -12.85 0.47 10.33
N LEU A 116 -13.80 1.38 10.51
CA LEU A 116 -15.00 1.42 9.68
C LEU A 116 -14.73 2.24 8.41
N GLU A 117 -14.83 1.61 7.23
CA GLU A 117 -14.60 2.28 5.94
C GLU A 117 -15.72 1.95 4.94
N ILE A 118 -15.84 2.79 3.90
CA ILE A 118 -16.77 2.54 2.79
C ILE A 118 -16.17 1.49 1.85
N CYS A 119 -16.97 0.50 1.45
CA CYS A 119 -16.58 -0.62 0.61
C CYS A 119 -17.69 -0.99 -0.38
N MET A 120 -17.31 -1.54 -1.54
CA MET A 120 -18.24 -2.20 -2.45
C MET A 120 -18.49 -3.63 -1.98
N SER A 121 -19.74 -3.99 -1.76
CA SER A 121 -20.12 -5.27 -1.16
C SER A 121 -21.41 -5.82 -1.76
N PHE A 122 -21.66 -7.11 -1.56
CA PHE A 122 -22.97 -7.69 -1.87
C PHE A 122 -24.04 -7.30 -0.84
N ILE A 123 -25.26 -7.11 -1.31
CA ILE A 123 -26.48 -7.02 -0.52
C ILE A 123 -27.59 -7.84 -1.20
N VAL A 124 -28.58 -8.25 -0.42
CA VAL A 124 -29.82 -8.85 -0.94
C VAL A 124 -30.93 -7.81 -0.89
N ARG A 125 -31.62 -7.61 -2.01
CA ARG A 125 -32.76 -6.68 -2.13
C ARG A 125 -33.95 -7.40 -2.76
N GLY A 126 -35.16 -7.07 -2.30
CA GLY A 126 -36.39 -7.49 -2.97
C GLY A 126 -36.62 -6.74 -4.28
N ASN A 127 -36.94 -7.50 -5.33
CA ASN A 127 -37.32 -6.97 -6.63
C ASN A 127 -38.83 -6.96 -6.76
N HIS A 128 -39.42 -5.76 -6.85
CA HIS A 128 -40.88 -5.58 -6.91
C HIS A 128 -41.49 -6.08 -8.23
N GLN A 129 -40.74 -6.11 -9.33
CA GLN A 129 -41.26 -6.58 -10.62
C GLN A 129 -41.30 -8.10 -10.68
N THR A 130 -40.27 -8.77 -10.17
CA THR A 130 -40.14 -10.23 -10.23
C THR A 130 -40.65 -10.94 -8.97
N HIS A 131 -40.97 -10.20 -7.92
CA HIS A 131 -41.30 -10.69 -6.57
C HIS A 131 -40.24 -11.66 -5.99
N LYS A 132 -38.98 -11.49 -6.38
CA LYS A 132 -37.84 -12.32 -5.95
C LYS A 132 -36.78 -11.51 -5.23
N LEU A 133 -35.89 -12.21 -4.53
CA LEU A 133 -34.69 -11.63 -3.91
C LEU A 133 -33.54 -11.65 -4.92
N ASP A 134 -32.92 -10.49 -5.14
CA ASP A 134 -31.76 -10.31 -6.00
C ASP A 134 -30.52 -9.95 -5.18
N ILE A 135 -29.37 -10.48 -5.59
CA ILE A 135 -28.07 -10.10 -5.05
C ILE A 135 -27.49 -9.00 -5.92
N VAL A 136 -27.22 -7.84 -5.33
CA VAL A 136 -26.62 -6.69 -6.01
C VAL A 136 -25.38 -6.21 -5.29
N ARG A 137 -24.48 -5.52 -6.00
CA ARG A 137 -23.32 -4.87 -5.40
C ARG A 137 -23.64 -3.41 -5.11
N GLN A 138 -23.36 -2.95 -3.89
CA GLN A 138 -23.59 -1.57 -3.46
C GLN A 138 -22.49 -1.08 -2.52
N LEU A 139 -22.25 0.23 -2.53
CA LEU A 139 -21.44 0.90 -1.52
C LEU A 139 -22.12 0.80 -0.15
N ARG A 140 -21.34 0.39 0.86
CA ARG A 140 -21.77 0.34 2.25
C ARG A 140 -20.60 0.60 3.18
N LYS A 141 -20.88 0.76 4.47
CA LYS A 141 -19.84 0.73 5.50
C LYS A 141 -19.60 -0.71 5.96
N CYS A 142 -18.33 -1.08 6.14
CA CYS A 142 -17.92 -2.35 6.72
C CYS A 142 -16.60 -2.17 7.49
N LEU A 143 -16.33 -3.09 8.42
CA LEU A 143 -15.04 -3.09 9.10
C LEU A 143 -13.94 -3.50 8.11
N HIS A 144 -12.77 -2.92 8.28
CA HIS A 144 -11.54 -3.35 7.65
C HIS A 144 -10.51 -3.64 8.73
N PHE A 145 -9.79 -4.73 8.56
CA PHE A 145 -8.70 -5.12 9.43
C PHE A 145 -7.37 -4.80 8.74
N TYR A 146 -6.56 -3.98 9.38
CA TYR A 146 -5.20 -3.65 8.94
C TYR A 146 -4.21 -4.41 9.83
N PHE A 147 -3.57 -5.42 9.27
CA PHE A 147 -2.51 -6.17 9.92
C PHE A 147 -1.17 -5.51 9.55
N TYR A 148 -0.51 -4.87 10.51
CA TYR A 148 0.82 -4.31 10.30
C TYR A 148 1.87 -5.33 10.73
N TYR A 149 2.84 -5.59 9.85
CA TYR A 149 3.94 -6.52 10.08
C TYR A 149 5.28 -5.82 9.90
N LEU A 150 6.27 -6.20 10.70
CA LEU A 150 7.69 -6.08 10.38
C LEU A 150 8.13 -7.40 9.75
N ASP A 151 7.96 -7.49 8.44
CA ASP A 151 8.33 -8.69 7.68
C ASP A 151 9.87 -8.81 7.59
N PRO A 152 10.44 -10.02 7.72
CA PRO A 152 11.89 -10.22 7.67
C PRO A 152 12.54 -9.70 6.39
N GLU A 153 11.80 -9.76 5.29
CA GLU A 153 12.24 -9.41 3.95
C GLU A 153 11.78 -8.01 3.53
N PHE A 154 10.54 -7.62 3.80
CA PHE A 154 9.97 -6.35 3.33
C PHE A 154 9.99 -5.22 4.38
N GLY A 155 10.36 -5.54 5.63
CA GLY A 155 10.25 -4.63 6.75
C GLY A 155 8.79 -4.23 7.01
N LEU A 156 8.53 -2.95 7.30
CA LEU A 156 7.19 -2.52 7.65
C LEU A 156 6.24 -2.61 6.44
N MET A 157 5.26 -3.49 6.56
CA MET A 157 4.22 -3.70 5.55
C MET A 157 2.84 -3.80 6.20
N HIS A 158 1.78 -3.71 5.39
CA HIS A 158 0.43 -3.96 5.91
C HIS A 158 -0.45 -4.75 4.94
N ILE A 159 -1.37 -5.51 5.54
CA ILE A 159 -2.44 -6.20 4.85
C ILE A 159 -3.75 -5.58 5.32
N ARG A 160 -4.52 -4.99 4.40
CA ARG A 160 -5.87 -4.46 4.63
C ARG A 160 -6.88 -5.48 4.11
N LEU A 161 -7.74 -5.99 4.98
CA LEU A 161 -8.77 -6.96 4.64
C LEU A 161 -10.16 -6.41 4.95
N GLN A 162 -11.03 -6.37 3.94
CA GLN A 162 -12.44 -6.06 4.10
C GLN A 162 -13.16 -7.15 4.89
N SER A 163 -14.00 -6.78 5.86
CA SER A 163 -14.69 -7.74 6.72
C SER A 163 -15.98 -8.33 6.15
N TRP A 164 -16.46 -7.78 5.04
CA TRP A 164 -17.67 -8.21 4.33
C TRP A 164 -17.31 -8.83 2.98
N PHE A 165 -18.17 -9.71 2.46
CA PHE A 165 -18.00 -10.26 1.11
C PHE A 165 -17.91 -9.14 0.06
N PRO A 166 -16.99 -9.23 -0.91
CA PRO A 166 -16.17 -10.39 -1.29
C PRO A 166 -14.82 -10.53 -0.57
N PHE A 167 -14.63 -9.90 0.60
CA PHE A 167 -13.37 -9.89 1.35
C PHE A 167 -12.19 -9.34 0.53
N ASP A 168 -12.41 -8.20 -0.14
CA ASP A 168 -11.34 -7.52 -0.89
C ASP A 168 -10.13 -7.30 0.03
N ILE A 169 -8.96 -7.69 -0.48
CA ILE A 169 -7.70 -7.63 0.24
C ILE A 169 -6.75 -6.69 -0.48
N GLN A 170 -5.97 -5.94 0.28
CA GLN A 170 -4.92 -5.08 -0.23
C GLN A 170 -3.63 -5.31 0.55
N ILE A 171 -2.50 -5.43 -0.14
CA ILE A 171 -1.19 -5.65 0.47
C ILE A 171 -0.24 -4.56 0.00
N TYR A 172 0.33 -3.82 0.94
CA TYR A 172 1.34 -2.80 0.69
C TYR A 172 2.73 -3.34 1.01
N VAL A 173 3.71 -3.07 0.15
CA VAL A 173 5.12 -3.41 0.34
C VAL A 173 5.98 -2.18 0.03
N ASN A 174 7.06 -1.99 0.80
CA ASN A 174 8.08 -0.97 0.56
C ASN A 174 9.33 -1.60 -0.07
N GLY A 175 9.62 -1.24 -1.32
CA GLY A 175 10.74 -1.77 -2.08
C GLY A 175 12.09 -1.25 -1.58
N ARG A 176 12.19 0.00 -1.12
CA ARG A 176 13.45 0.54 -0.59
C ARG A 176 13.87 -0.12 0.71
N GLU A 177 12.92 -0.37 1.60
CA GLU A 177 13.14 -1.14 2.81
C GLU A 177 13.59 -2.57 2.48
N TRP A 178 12.97 -3.20 1.47
CA TRP A 178 13.40 -4.50 0.97
C TRP A 178 14.85 -4.47 0.47
N LEU A 179 15.22 -3.46 -0.34
CA LEU A 179 16.56 -3.32 -0.88
C LEU A 179 17.59 -3.13 0.23
N ALA A 180 17.34 -2.22 1.18
CA ALA A 180 18.20 -2.00 2.34
C ALA A 180 18.50 -3.32 3.08
N ARG A 181 17.47 -4.13 3.34
CA ARG A 181 17.63 -5.45 3.97
C ARG A 181 18.42 -6.45 3.10
N GLN A 182 18.30 -6.39 1.78
CA GLN A 182 19.12 -7.23 0.90
C GLN A 182 20.59 -6.78 0.89
N LEU A 183 20.85 -5.48 0.96
CA LEU A 183 22.21 -4.93 1.07
C LEU A 183 22.84 -5.35 2.41
N ASP A 184 22.11 -5.25 3.52
CA ASP A 184 22.54 -5.71 4.85
C ASP A 184 22.93 -7.19 4.83
N ARG A 185 22.07 -8.06 4.27
CA ARG A 185 22.32 -9.50 4.17
C ARG A 185 23.56 -9.85 3.33
N ARG A 186 23.94 -8.98 2.40
CA ARG A 186 25.12 -9.14 1.53
C ARG A 186 26.34 -8.39 2.05
N GLY A 187 26.23 -7.66 3.16
CA GLY A 187 27.32 -6.85 3.71
C GLY A 187 27.71 -5.68 2.79
N ILE A 188 26.80 -5.19 1.94
CA ILE A 188 27.06 -4.06 1.05
C ILE A 188 26.79 -2.77 1.82
N ALA A 189 27.82 -1.96 2.01
CA ALA A 189 27.70 -0.69 2.72
C ALA A 189 26.80 0.29 1.95
N TYR A 190 25.89 0.94 2.66
CA TYR A 190 25.05 2.01 2.15
C TYR A 190 24.79 3.07 3.22
N GLU A 191 24.45 4.28 2.78
CA GLU A 191 24.00 5.35 3.66
C GLU A 191 22.54 5.66 3.39
N ARG A 192 21.74 5.74 4.44
CA ARG A 192 20.30 5.99 4.36
C ARG A 192 19.91 7.22 5.16
N TYR A 193 19.04 8.02 4.57
CA TYR A 193 18.36 9.12 5.25
C TYR A 193 16.86 9.01 4.99
N ASP A 194 16.11 8.67 6.04
CA ASP A 194 14.68 8.38 5.95
C ASP A 194 14.38 7.28 4.89
N ASN A 195 13.51 7.52 3.91
CA ASN A 195 13.23 6.59 2.83
C ASN A 195 14.23 6.73 1.65
N LYS A 196 15.36 7.43 1.78
CA LYS A 196 16.31 7.68 0.67
C LYS A 196 17.65 6.97 0.91
N LEU A 197 18.19 6.37 -0.14
CA LEU A 197 19.56 5.84 -0.16
C LEU A 197 20.47 6.92 -0.75
N LEU A 198 21.40 7.43 0.06
CA LEU A 198 22.31 8.52 -0.33
C LEU A 198 23.58 7.99 -0.99
N HIS A 199 24.03 6.81 -0.57
CA HIS A 199 25.21 6.15 -1.08
C HIS A 199 25.01 4.63 -1.04
N ILE A 200 25.54 3.92 -2.04
CA ILE A 200 25.58 2.46 -2.10
C ILE A 200 26.95 2.08 -2.68
N ALA A 201 27.69 1.22 -1.98
CA ALA A 201 29.06 0.86 -2.36
C ALA A 201 29.13 0.08 -3.69
N ASP A 202 28.12 -0.72 -4.00
CA ASP A 202 28.02 -1.50 -5.23
C ASP A 202 26.64 -1.30 -5.88
N LEU A 203 26.58 -0.36 -6.81
CA LEU A 203 25.36 0.00 -7.53
C LEU A 203 24.92 -1.08 -8.53
N ASP A 204 25.85 -1.81 -9.15
CA ASP A 204 25.53 -2.85 -10.12
C ASP A 204 24.83 -4.03 -9.44
N THR A 205 25.35 -4.45 -8.28
CA THR A 205 24.70 -5.48 -7.47
C THR A 205 23.35 -5.01 -6.92
N ALA A 206 23.23 -3.73 -6.53
CA ALA A 206 21.96 -3.15 -6.10
C ALA A 206 20.92 -3.10 -7.23
N GLN A 207 21.31 -2.73 -8.45
CA GLN A 207 20.41 -2.76 -9.61
C GLN A 207 19.98 -4.19 -9.95
N ALA A 208 20.89 -5.16 -9.92
CA ALA A 208 20.56 -6.57 -10.14
C ALA A 208 19.56 -7.12 -9.10
N LEU A 209 19.63 -6.65 -7.85
CA LEU A 209 18.64 -6.93 -6.82
C LEU A 209 17.26 -6.35 -7.18
N CYS A 210 17.21 -5.08 -7.57
CA CYS A 210 15.98 -4.42 -7.98
C CYS A 210 15.32 -5.13 -9.18
N ASP A 211 16.12 -5.58 -10.15
CA ASP A 211 15.63 -6.35 -11.29
C ASP A 211 15.05 -7.71 -10.88
N GLN A 212 15.68 -8.39 -9.91
CA GLN A 212 15.14 -9.62 -9.32
C GLN A 212 13.82 -9.37 -8.59
N PHE A 213 13.71 -8.27 -7.85
CA PHE A 213 12.49 -7.88 -7.15
C PHE A 213 11.32 -7.69 -8.12
N ALA A 214 11.56 -7.01 -9.25
CA ALA A 214 10.57 -6.80 -10.29
C ALA A 214 10.06 -8.14 -10.90
N ARG A 215 10.93 -9.15 -11.01
CA ARG A 215 10.60 -10.47 -11.60
C ARG A 215 10.09 -11.49 -10.57
N ARG A 216 9.87 -11.08 -9.32
CA ARG A 216 9.43 -11.98 -8.25
C ARG A 216 8.08 -12.61 -8.57
N LYS A 217 7.89 -13.86 -8.12
CA LYS A 217 6.60 -14.58 -8.21
C LYS A 217 5.58 -14.05 -7.17
N TRP A 218 5.16 -12.80 -7.33
CA TRP A 218 4.23 -12.09 -6.42
C TRP A 218 2.98 -12.90 -6.04
N PRO A 219 2.24 -13.54 -6.96
CA PRO A 219 1.00 -14.23 -6.59
C PRO A 219 1.18 -15.33 -5.54
N ARG A 220 2.33 -16.03 -5.51
CA ARG A 220 2.60 -17.06 -4.50
C ARG A 220 2.71 -16.45 -3.10
N LEU A 221 3.45 -15.35 -2.99
CA LEU A 221 3.66 -14.62 -1.74
C LEU A 221 2.35 -13.98 -1.26
N LEU A 222 1.65 -13.27 -2.13
CA LEU A 222 0.37 -12.63 -1.81
C LEU A 222 -0.69 -13.66 -1.37
N ASN A 223 -0.72 -14.83 -1.99
CA ASN A 223 -1.58 -15.94 -1.56
C ASN A 223 -1.19 -16.56 -0.21
N ALA A 224 0.07 -16.45 0.22
CA ALA A 224 0.48 -16.86 1.57
C ALA A 224 -0.08 -15.89 2.61
N PHE A 225 0.12 -14.58 2.39
CA PHE A 225 -0.46 -13.53 3.24
C PHE A 225 -1.99 -13.60 3.32
N ALA A 226 -2.66 -13.80 2.18
CA ALA A 226 -4.10 -13.93 2.15
C ALA A 226 -4.62 -15.13 2.97
N ARG A 227 -3.92 -16.28 2.92
CA ARG A 227 -4.25 -17.45 3.74
C ARG A 227 -4.03 -17.22 5.23
N LEU A 228 -3.03 -16.42 5.58
CA LEU A 228 -2.75 -16.06 6.96
C LEU A 228 -3.91 -15.24 7.56
N VAL A 229 -4.43 -14.26 6.83
CA VAL A 229 -5.41 -13.30 7.38
C VAL A 229 -6.87 -13.64 7.12
N ASN A 230 -7.19 -14.44 6.11
CA ASN A 230 -8.57 -14.77 5.75
C ASN A 230 -8.89 -16.26 6.01
N PRO A 231 -9.49 -16.59 7.19
CA PRO A 231 -9.84 -17.96 7.58
C PRO A 231 -10.96 -18.58 6.74
N LEU A 232 -11.67 -17.79 5.91
CA LEU A 232 -12.77 -18.29 5.09
C LEU A 232 -12.32 -18.77 3.69
N LEU A 233 -11.07 -18.51 3.31
CA LEU A 233 -10.53 -19.00 2.03
C LEU A 233 -10.63 -20.51 1.82
N PRO A 234 -10.40 -21.39 2.83
CA PRO A 234 -10.56 -22.83 2.66
C PRO A 234 -11.98 -23.21 2.21
N VAL A 235 -13.01 -22.65 2.85
CA VAL A 235 -14.42 -22.90 2.50
C VAL A 235 -14.73 -22.39 1.09
N ILE A 236 -14.27 -21.20 0.74
CA ILE A 236 -14.45 -20.61 -0.60
C ILE A 236 -13.78 -21.47 -1.68
N ARG A 237 -12.61 -22.05 -1.39
CA ARG A 237 -11.93 -22.97 -2.30
C ARG A 237 -12.66 -24.30 -2.43
N GLN A 238 -13.09 -24.89 -1.32
CA GLN A 238 -13.82 -26.16 -1.28
C GLN A 238 -15.14 -26.11 -2.06
N THR A 239 -15.80 -24.94 -2.07
CA THR A 239 -17.02 -24.69 -2.85
C THR A 239 -16.78 -24.41 -4.33
N GLY A 240 -15.53 -24.45 -4.81
CA GLY A 240 -15.19 -24.25 -6.22
C GLY A 240 -15.09 -22.78 -6.65
N PHE A 241 -15.08 -21.81 -5.72
CA PHE A 241 -14.95 -20.38 -6.03
C PHE A 241 -13.49 -19.89 -6.04
N GLY A 242 -12.53 -20.81 -5.91
CA GLY A 242 -11.11 -20.54 -6.11
C GLY A 242 -10.49 -19.61 -5.05
N GLY A 243 -9.53 -18.79 -5.47
CA GLY A 243 -8.82 -17.85 -4.60
C GLY A 243 -8.74 -16.45 -5.20
N TYR A 244 -7.94 -15.59 -4.56
CA TYR A 244 -7.76 -14.21 -5.01
C TYR A 244 -7.11 -14.14 -6.39
N TYR A 245 -7.71 -13.35 -7.26
CA TYR A 245 -7.09 -12.80 -8.45
C TYR A 245 -6.38 -11.49 -8.07
N TRP A 246 -5.08 -11.42 -8.32
CA TRP A 246 -4.24 -10.29 -7.90
C TRP A 246 -4.05 -9.30 -9.03
N VAL A 247 -4.13 -8.02 -8.70
CA VAL A 247 -3.76 -6.90 -9.57
C VAL A 247 -2.79 -5.98 -8.85
N THR A 248 -1.91 -5.33 -9.61
CA THR A 248 -1.12 -4.21 -9.12
C THR A 248 -1.98 -2.95 -9.20
N ASP A 249 -2.40 -2.44 -8.05
CA ASP A 249 -3.23 -1.23 -7.94
C ASP A 249 -2.38 0.04 -8.05
N GLN A 250 -1.21 0.02 -7.44
CA GLN A 250 -0.21 1.08 -7.51
C GLN A 250 1.19 0.46 -7.49
N ALA A 251 2.07 0.92 -8.36
CA ALA A 251 3.49 0.63 -8.32
C ALA A 251 4.27 1.89 -8.72
N GLU A 252 4.91 2.51 -7.75
CA GLU A 252 5.77 3.66 -8.00
C GLU A 252 7.15 3.18 -8.44
N TYR A 253 7.54 3.60 -9.65
CA TYR A 253 8.88 3.34 -10.19
C TYR A 253 9.75 4.58 -9.99
N ALA A 254 10.81 4.43 -9.20
CA ALA A 254 11.73 5.51 -8.86
C ALA A 254 13.09 5.24 -9.49
N THR A 255 13.70 6.30 -10.03
CA THR A 255 15.11 6.29 -10.47
C THR A 255 15.89 7.28 -9.61
N ASP A 256 16.79 6.76 -8.80
CA ASP A 256 17.76 7.55 -8.04
C ASP A 256 18.99 7.81 -8.91
N VAL A 257 19.47 9.04 -8.88
CA VAL A 257 20.71 9.46 -9.55
C VAL A 257 21.71 9.85 -8.46
N PHE A 258 22.83 9.13 -8.40
CA PHE A 258 23.86 9.35 -7.40
C PHE A 258 24.90 10.31 -7.97
N PHE A 259 25.02 11.49 -7.35
CA PHE A 259 26.03 12.48 -7.73
C PHE A 259 27.31 12.29 -6.94
N ARG A 260 28.46 12.63 -7.54
CA ARG A 260 29.80 12.55 -6.93
C ARG A 260 29.86 13.33 -5.63
N ASP A 261 29.31 14.54 -5.66
CA ASP A 261 29.23 15.43 -4.53
C ASP A 261 28.03 16.38 -4.65
N ARG A 262 27.80 17.13 -3.59
CA ARG A 262 26.71 18.10 -3.50
C ARG A 262 26.88 19.25 -4.48
N ALA A 263 28.10 19.71 -4.77
CA ALA A 263 28.33 20.84 -5.66
C ALA A 263 27.95 20.50 -7.11
N ALA A 264 28.23 19.27 -7.54
CA ALA A 264 27.82 18.74 -8.83
C ALA A 264 26.28 18.75 -8.98
N LEU A 265 25.55 18.28 -7.97
CA LEU A 265 24.08 18.37 -7.95
C LEU A 265 23.60 19.83 -7.96
N GLU A 266 24.17 20.69 -7.11
CA GLU A 266 23.75 22.10 -7.00
C GLU A 266 23.98 22.89 -8.30
N ALA A 267 25.02 22.55 -9.07
CA ALA A 267 25.27 23.14 -10.38
C ALA A 267 24.22 22.73 -11.43
N LEU A 268 23.74 21.49 -11.39
CA LEU A 268 22.81 20.93 -12.38
C LEU A 268 21.34 21.10 -12.01
N PHE A 269 21.02 21.16 -10.71
CA PHE A 269 19.66 21.17 -10.21
C PHE A 269 18.79 22.32 -10.76
N PRO A 270 19.27 23.58 -10.86
CA PRO A 270 18.47 24.66 -11.44
C PRO A 270 18.03 24.36 -12.89
N THR A 271 18.96 23.87 -13.71
CA THR A 271 18.69 23.53 -15.12
C THR A 271 17.74 22.34 -15.23
N LEU A 272 17.86 21.33 -14.35
CA LEU A 272 16.93 20.20 -14.31
C LEU A 272 15.49 20.66 -13.99
N VAL A 273 15.33 21.59 -13.03
CA VAL A 273 14.04 22.17 -12.69
C VAL A 273 13.49 23.00 -13.85
N GLU A 274 14.31 23.84 -14.47
CA GLU A 274 13.92 24.65 -15.63
C GLU A 274 13.49 23.78 -16.82
N LEU A 275 14.23 22.72 -17.13
CA LEU A 275 13.88 21.77 -18.19
C LEU A 275 12.55 21.07 -17.90
N SER A 276 12.33 20.68 -16.64
CA SER A 276 11.06 20.10 -16.20
C SER A 276 9.88 21.05 -16.45
N MET A 277 10.09 22.34 -16.20
CA MET A 277 9.09 23.40 -16.39
C MET A 277 8.83 23.75 -17.85
N THR A 278 9.84 23.64 -18.72
CA THR A 278 9.81 24.14 -20.10
C THR A 278 9.55 23.04 -21.13
N ALA A 279 10.14 21.86 -20.94
CA ALA A 279 10.07 20.75 -21.89
C ALA A 279 9.02 19.69 -21.53
N PHE A 280 8.67 19.54 -20.25
CA PHE A 280 7.75 18.50 -19.77
C PHE A 280 6.37 19.02 -19.32
N SER A 281 6.05 20.29 -19.58
CA SER A 281 4.79 20.92 -19.21
C SER A 281 4.42 20.74 -17.74
N ALA A 282 5.41 20.72 -16.83
CA ALA A 282 5.16 20.67 -15.40
C ALA A 282 4.45 21.96 -14.96
N GLU A 283 3.12 21.91 -14.84
CA GLU A 283 2.26 23.06 -14.53
C GLU A 283 2.28 23.45 -13.05
N ASP A 284 2.70 22.51 -12.18
CA ASP A 284 2.83 22.68 -10.74
C ASP A 284 4.26 22.30 -10.30
N VAL A 285 5.02 23.29 -9.83
CA VAL A 285 6.36 23.08 -9.26
C VAL A 285 6.40 23.66 -7.86
N LEU A 286 6.70 22.79 -6.88
CA LEU A 286 6.83 23.14 -5.47
C LEU A 286 8.29 23.00 -5.04
N ARG A 287 8.90 24.09 -4.58
CA ARG A 287 10.20 24.06 -3.90
C ARG A 287 9.97 24.13 -2.39
N PHE A 288 10.55 23.21 -1.64
CA PHE A 288 10.50 23.18 -0.17
C PHE A 288 11.84 22.73 0.41
N LEU A 289 12.17 23.16 1.63
CA LEU A 289 13.48 22.89 2.26
C LEU A 289 13.55 21.54 2.98
N GLY A 290 12.42 20.90 3.27
CA GLY A 290 12.35 19.60 3.95
C GLY A 290 12.87 19.59 5.40
N ARG A 291 13.23 20.75 5.95
CA ARG A 291 13.65 20.95 7.34
C ARG A 291 13.26 22.35 7.82
N LYS A 292 13.03 22.48 9.12
CA LYS A 292 12.82 23.78 9.77
C LYS A 292 14.13 24.57 9.78
N LEU A 293 14.09 25.82 9.36
CA LEU A 293 15.26 26.72 9.38
C LEU A 293 15.68 27.08 10.83
N HIS A 294 14.71 27.10 11.76
CA HIS A 294 14.95 27.31 13.19
C HIS A 294 13.88 26.58 14.02
N GLY A 295 14.20 26.22 15.27
CA GLY A 295 13.34 25.40 16.14
C GLY A 295 11.95 25.99 16.45
N ASN A 296 11.83 27.33 16.43
CA ASN A 296 10.56 28.02 16.68
C ASN A 296 9.69 28.17 15.42
N PHE A 297 10.20 27.85 14.22
CA PHE A 297 9.41 27.88 13.01
C PHE A 297 8.48 26.69 12.96
N GLN A 298 7.17 26.94 12.93
CA GLN A 298 6.16 25.89 12.76
C GLN A 298 5.62 25.80 11.32
N GLY A 299 6.08 26.68 10.41
CA GLY A 299 5.69 26.67 8.99
C GLY A 299 6.65 25.90 8.10
N ASP A 300 6.26 25.73 6.84
CA ASP A 300 7.14 25.26 5.76
C ASP A 300 7.51 26.45 4.86
N VAL A 301 8.80 26.56 4.50
CA VAL A 301 9.22 27.52 3.47
C VAL A 301 8.97 26.89 2.11
N THR A 302 7.92 27.35 1.44
CA THR A 302 7.52 26.85 0.12
C THR A 302 7.45 27.96 -0.91
N THR A 303 7.91 27.68 -2.12
CA THR A 303 7.65 28.52 -3.31
C THR A 303 6.90 27.67 -4.33
N ASP A 304 5.74 28.13 -4.79
CA ASP A 304 4.90 27.44 -5.76
C ASP A 304 4.73 28.23 -7.06
N ARG A 305 4.83 27.55 -8.20
CA ARG A 305 4.38 28.05 -9.51
C ARG A 305 3.20 27.18 -9.94
N LYS A 306 2.02 27.78 -10.12
CA LYS A 306 0.78 27.10 -10.53
C LYS A 306 0.15 27.76 -11.74
N ARG A 307 -0.50 26.97 -12.60
CA ARG A 307 -1.44 27.50 -13.62
C ARG A 307 -2.81 27.77 -12.97
N ARG A 308 -3.24 29.03 -12.91
CA ARG A 308 -4.58 29.41 -12.42
C ARG A 308 -5.51 29.72 -13.58
N PRO A 309 -6.81 29.34 -13.54
CA PRO A 309 -7.78 29.77 -14.54
C PRO A 309 -7.98 31.30 -14.45
N GLU A 310 -7.99 31.96 -15.61
CA GLU A 310 -8.22 33.42 -15.72
C GLU A 310 -9.70 33.73 -15.42
N GLY A 311 -9.97 34.42 -14.32
CA GLY A 311 -11.31 34.93 -14.00
C GLY A 311 -11.48 36.34 -14.58
N ARG A 312 -12.39 36.51 -15.55
CA ARG A 312 -12.74 37.84 -16.08
C ARG A 312 -14.00 38.36 -15.40
N ARG A 313 -13.90 39.53 -14.76
CA ARG A 313 -15.05 40.29 -14.26
C ARG A 313 -15.36 41.38 -15.28
N VAL A 314 -16.49 41.25 -15.97
CA VAL A 314 -17.08 42.35 -16.74
C VAL A 314 -17.96 43.15 -15.78
N LYS A 315 -17.79 44.47 -15.72
CA LYS A 315 -18.67 45.38 -14.98
C LYS A 315 -19.78 45.85 -15.90
#